data_AF-A0A5M3XJX2-F1
#
_entry.id   AF-A0A5M3XJX2-F1
#
_cell.length_a   1.000
_cell.length_b   1.000
_cell.length_c   1.000
_cell.angle_alpha   90.00
_cell.angle_beta   90.00
_cell.angle_gamma   90.00
#
_symmetry.space_group_name_H-M   'P 1'
#
loop_
_entity.id
_entity.type
_entity.pdbx_description
1 polymer ?
#
loop_
_entity_poly.entity_id
_entity_poly.type
_entity_poly.pdbx_seq_one_letter_code
_entity_poly.pdbx_strand_id
1 'polypeptide(L)'
;MLRAYVQNLRTHLAEVSRVVAPGGLVVYSVANSVRAGRIFDLAAGLAQLLDEVGFSDVHAVPRVQAGRRILPPGRDARSGRFSSDPRKAGVREYVVYGAARL
;
A
#
# COMPACT_ATOMS: atom_id res chain seq x y z
N MET A 1 6.77 -15.40 -10.16
CA MET A 1 7.01 -14.89 -8.79
C MET A 1 5.90 -13.98 -8.27
N LEU A 2 5.47 -12.93 -8.99
CA LEU A 2 4.41 -12.02 -8.51
C LEU A 2 3.09 -12.72 -8.14
N ARG A 3 2.62 -13.67 -8.95
CA ARG A 3 1.40 -14.44 -8.65
C ARG A 3 1.49 -15.17 -7.31
N ALA A 4 2.60 -15.84 -7.04
CA ALA A 4 2.83 -16.54 -5.78
C ALA A 4 2.89 -15.57 -4.59
N TYR A 5 3.53 -14.41 -4.78
CA TYR A 5 3.54 -13.35 -3.77
C TYR A 5 2.13 -12.86 -3.42
N VAL A 6 1.30 -12.57 -4.44
CA VAL A 6 -0.09 -12.14 -4.23
C VAL A 6 -0.92 -13.22 -3.55
N GLN A 7 -0.72 -14.50 -3.91
CA GLN A 7 -1.41 -15.60 -3.23
C GLN A 7 -0.99 -15.73 -1.76
N ASN A 8 0.30 -15.63 -1.47
CA ASN A 8 0.78 -15.67 -0.08
C ASN A 8 0.21 -14.49 0.74
N LEU A 9 0.12 -13.30 0.14
CA LEU A 9 -0.51 -12.14 0.78
C LEU A 9 -2.00 -12.39 1.04
N ARG A 10 -2.74 -12.96 0.07
CA ARG A 10 -4.15 -13.32 0.25
C ARG A 10 -4.32 -14.33 1.39
N THR A 11 -3.50 -15.39 1.43
CA THR A 11 -3.51 -16.37 2.51
C THR A 11 -3.24 -15.72 3.87
N HIS A 12 -2.25 -14.83 3.95
CA HIS A 12 -1.97 -14.08 5.19
C HIS A 12 -3.19 -13.28 5.65
N LEU A 13 -3.83 -12.52 4.76
CA LEU A 13 -5.00 -11.71 5.11
C LEU A 13 -6.20 -12.58 5.54
N ALA A 14 -6.35 -13.77 4.96
CA ALA A 14 -7.36 -14.75 5.38
C ALA A 14 -7.10 -15.32 6.78
N GLU A 15 -5.83 -15.51 7.18
CA GLU A 15 -5.52 -15.88 8.57
C GLU A 15 -5.78 -14.71 9.53
N VAL A 16 -5.52 -13.47 9.12
CA VAL A 16 -5.84 -12.28 9.91
C VAL A 16 -7.34 -12.17 10.14
N SER A 17 -8.18 -12.40 9.12
CA SER A 17 -9.65 -12.30 9.27
C SER A 17 -10.23 -13.31 10.26
N ARG A 18 -9.53 -14.42 10.56
CA ARG A 18 -9.96 -15.42 11.55
C ARG A 18 -9.73 -15.01 13.00
N VAL A 19 -8.80 -14.08 13.25
CA VAL A 19 -8.37 -13.73 14.61
C VAL A 19 -8.78 -12.31 15.02
N VAL A 20 -9.14 -11.46 14.07
CA VAL A 20 -9.72 -10.15 14.36
C VAL A 20 -11.12 -10.36 14.91
N ALA A 21 -11.40 -9.75 16.07
CA ALA A 21 -12.71 -9.83 16.68
C ALA A 21 -13.80 -9.27 15.75
N PRO A 22 -15.06 -9.77 15.83
CA PRO A 22 -16.18 -9.20 15.09
C PRO A 22 -16.29 -7.68 15.30
N GLY A 23 -16.38 -6.92 14.20
CA GLY A 23 -16.37 -5.45 14.22
C GLY A 23 -15.00 -4.80 14.48
N GLY A 24 -13.95 -5.59 14.70
CA GLY A 24 -12.58 -5.12 14.80
C GLY A 24 -12.03 -4.62 13.46
N LEU A 25 -10.99 -3.79 13.49
CA LEU A 25 -10.40 -3.19 12.30
C LEU A 25 -9.04 -3.82 11.97
N VAL A 26 -8.78 -3.99 10.67
CA VAL A 26 -7.42 -4.14 10.14
C VAL A 26 -6.96 -2.84 9.51
N VAL A 27 -5.71 -2.47 9.74
CA VAL A 27 -5.15 -1.20 9.26
C VAL A 27 -3.73 -1.42 8.77
N TYR A 28 -3.47 -1.08 7.52
CA TYR A 28 -2.16 -1.21 6.86
C TYR A 28 -1.70 0.14 6.31
N SER A 29 -0.43 0.49 6.54
CA SER A 29 0.22 1.60 5.85
C SER A 29 0.83 1.10 4.55
N VAL A 30 0.42 1.66 3.42
CA VAL A 30 0.88 1.26 2.09
C VAL A 30 1.46 2.46 1.34
N ALA A 31 2.58 2.25 0.65
CA ALA A 31 3.23 3.27 -0.15
C ALA A 31 3.12 2.94 -1.64
N ASN A 32 2.25 3.64 -2.36
CA ASN A 32 2.17 3.55 -3.81
C ASN A 32 3.46 4.09 -4.41
N SER A 33 4.22 3.22 -5.06
CA SER A 33 5.50 3.58 -5.64
C SER A 33 5.30 4.43 -6.89
N VAL A 34 6.06 5.52 -7.02
CA VAL A 34 6.12 6.34 -8.22
C VAL A 34 7.46 6.11 -8.91
N ARG A 35 7.44 5.66 -10.16
CA ARG A 35 8.65 5.46 -10.99
C ARG A 35 8.40 5.95 -12.41
N ALA A 36 9.30 6.78 -12.93
CA ALA A 36 9.23 7.27 -14.31
C ALA A 36 7.84 7.84 -14.67
N GLY A 37 7.26 8.63 -13.77
CA GLY A 37 5.92 9.22 -13.93
C GLY A 37 4.73 8.25 -13.77
N ARG A 38 4.97 6.95 -13.59
CA ARG A 38 3.92 5.95 -13.35
C ARG A 38 3.71 5.72 -11.86
N ILE A 39 2.47 5.50 -11.47
CA ILE A 39 2.07 5.15 -10.11
C ILE A 39 1.70 3.67 -10.11
N PHE A 40 2.31 2.90 -9.23
CA PHE A 40 1.89 1.53 -8.93
C PHE A 40 0.90 1.59 -7.77
N ASP A 41 -0.37 1.35 -8.07
CA ASP A 41 -1.46 1.48 -7.10
C ASP A 41 -1.60 0.25 -6.20
N LEU A 42 -0.65 0.12 -5.28
CA LEU A 42 -0.59 -0.97 -4.31
C LEU A 42 -1.72 -0.87 -3.28
N ALA A 43 -2.15 0.33 -2.93
CA ALA A 43 -3.23 0.58 -1.98
C ALA A 43 -4.56 0.05 -2.51
N ALA A 44 -4.89 0.31 -3.77
CA ALA A 44 -6.07 -0.26 -4.41
C ALA A 44 -6.00 -1.80 -4.47
N GLY A 45 -4.84 -2.36 -4.83
CA GLY A 45 -4.64 -3.80 -4.85
C GLY A 45 -4.81 -4.45 -3.47
N LEU A 46 -4.30 -3.82 -2.39
CA LEU A 46 -4.49 -4.32 -1.04
C LEU A 46 -5.95 -4.20 -0.60
N ALA A 47 -6.63 -3.10 -0.91
CA ALA A 47 -8.05 -2.91 -0.60
C ALA A 47 -8.89 -4.02 -1.25
N GLN A 48 -8.64 -4.34 -2.52
CA GLN A 48 -9.30 -5.46 -3.18
C GLN A 48 -9.05 -6.79 -2.46
N LEU A 49 -7.82 -7.07 -2.02
CA LEU A 49 -7.52 -8.31 -1.31
C LEU A 49 -8.21 -8.39 0.05
N LEU A 50 -8.38 -7.28 0.76
CA LEU A 50 -9.15 -7.24 2.02
C LEU A 50 -10.62 -7.58 1.79
N ASP A 51 -11.24 -7.01 0.76
CA ASP A 51 -12.62 -7.32 0.37
C ASP A 51 -12.77 -8.80 -0.02
N GLU A 52 -11.83 -9.34 -0.82
CA GLU A 52 -11.81 -10.75 -1.23
C GLU A 52 -11.75 -11.74 -0.06
N VAL A 53 -11.06 -11.40 1.04
CA VAL A 53 -10.95 -12.30 2.23
C VAL A 53 -12.02 -12.04 3.29
N GLY A 54 -12.99 -11.17 3.00
CA GLY A 54 -14.20 -11.02 3.81
C GLY A 54 -14.21 -9.85 4.80
N PHE A 55 -13.27 -8.89 4.70
CA PHE A 55 -13.45 -7.61 5.39
C PHE A 55 -14.55 -6.78 4.71
N SER A 56 -15.22 -5.91 5.46
CA SER A 56 -16.22 -4.94 4.97
C SER A 56 -15.72 -3.51 5.15
N ASP A 57 -16.44 -2.55 4.58
CA ASP A 57 -16.16 -1.11 4.71
C ASP A 57 -14.70 -0.79 4.42
N VAL A 58 -14.19 -1.35 3.31
CA VAL A 58 -12.79 -1.23 2.95
C VAL A 58 -12.53 0.15 2.36
N HIS A 59 -11.55 0.84 2.92
CA HIS A 59 -11.15 2.18 2.51
C HIS A 59 -9.64 2.25 2.27
N ALA A 60 -9.25 3.03 1.27
CA ALA A 60 -7.86 3.44 1.04
C ALA A 60 -7.79 4.97 1.07
N VAL A 61 -7.29 5.53 2.16
CA VAL A 61 -7.24 6.97 2.38
C VAL A 61 -5.83 7.50 2.19
N PRO A 62 -5.63 8.60 1.42
CA PRO A 62 -4.32 9.23 1.30
C PRO A 62 -3.79 9.65 2.67
N ARG A 63 -2.52 9.33 2.94
CA ARG A 63 -1.82 9.74 4.15
C ARG A 63 -0.82 10.83 3.80
N VAL A 64 -1.16 12.08 4.10
CA VAL A 64 -0.28 13.22 3.84
C VAL A 64 0.66 13.42 5.04
N GLN A 65 1.91 12.98 4.93
CA GLN A 65 2.96 13.32 5.90
C GLN A 65 3.83 14.46 5.36
N ALA A 66 3.49 15.70 5.71
CA ALA A 66 4.33 16.84 5.41
C ALA A 66 5.73 16.64 6.06
N GLY A 67 6.78 16.73 5.24
CA GLY A 67 8.17 16.73 5.72
C GLY A 67 8.85 15.37 5.91
N ARG A 68 8.18 14.23 5.66
CA ARG A 68 8.81 12.91 5.83
C ARG A 68 9.29 12.32 4.50
N ARG A 69 10.59 11.99 4.43
CA ARG A 69 11.18 11.23 3.30
C ARG A 69 11.22 9.75 3.67
N ILE A 70 10.52 8.92 2.91
CA ILE A 70 10.42 7.47 3.20
C ILE A 70 11.25 6.63 2.23
N LEU A 71 11.54 7.15 1.03
CA LEU A 71 12.50 6.53 0.11
C LEU A 71 13.74 7.40 -0.06
N PRO A 72 14.93 6.79 -0.27
CA PRO A 72 16.09 7.52 -0.73
C PRO A 72 15.75 8.21 -2.07
N PRO A 73 16.33 9.40 -2.34
CA PRO A 73 16.06 10.12 -3.59
C PRO A 73 16.40 9.22 -4.79
N GLY A 74 15.60 9.27 -5.85
CA GLY A 74 15.98 8.60 -7.11
C GLY A 74 17.25 9.22 -7.69
N ARG A 75 17.94 8.59 -8.64
CA ARG A 75 19.10 9.25 -9.30
C ARG A 75 18.61 10.11 -10.46
N ASP A 76 19.17 11.30 -10.58
CA ASP A 76 19.00 12.15 -11.74
C ASP A 76 19.69 11.52 -12.95
N ALA A 77 18.98 11.42 -14.07
CA ALA A 77 19.46 10.75 -15.27
C ALA A 77 20.60 11.49 -15.99
N ARG A 78 20.74 12.82 -15.79
CA ARG A 78 21.80 13.62 -16.43
C ARG A 78 23.07 13.66 -15.60
N SER A 79 22.94 13.81 -14.29
CA SER A 79 24.07 14.02 -13.39
C SER A 79 24.45 12.80 -12.56
N GLY A 80 23.62 11.75 -12.52
CA GLY A 80 23.80 10.57 -11.67
C GLY A 80 23.64 10.83 -10.16
N ARG A 81 23.43 12.10 -9.76
CA ARG A 81 23.25 12.52 -8.36
C ARG A 81 21.88 12.13 -7.83
N PHE A 82 21.74 12.04 -6.51
CA PHE A 82 20.45 11.90 -5.87
C PHE A 82 19.54 13.11 -6.21
N SER A 83 18.38 12.82 -6.77
CA SER A 83 17.33 13.74 -7.19
C SER A 83 16.14 13.62 -6.27
N SER A 84 15.74 14.74 -5.70
CA SER A 84 14.52 14.87 -4.92
C SER A 84 13.28 15.17 -5.76
N ASP A 85 13.35 15.02 -7.09
CA ASP A 85 12.20 15.24 -7.97
C ASP A 85 11.17 14.12 -7.76
N PRO A 86 10.02 14.42 -7.10
CA PRO A 86 9.01 13.40 -6.81
C PRO A 86 8.37 12.83 -8.06
N ARG A 87 8.53 13.49 -9.22
CA ARG A 87 8.03 13.02 -10.52
C ARG A 87 8.88 11.88 -11.10
N LYS A 88 10.16 11.77 -10.71
CA LYS A 88 11.07 10.72 -11.18
C LYS A 88 11.01 9.46 -10.30
N ALA A 89 10.99 9.67 -8.99
CA ALA A 89 10.99 8.62 -7.98
C ALA A 89 10.37 9.14 -6.68
N GLY A 90 9.35 8.45 -6.17
CA GLY A 90 8.70 8.86 -4.92
C GLY A 90 7.72 7.81 -4.42
N VAL A 91 6.98 8.18 -3.38
CA VAL A 91 5.86 7.40 -2.85
C VAL A 91 4.67 8.31 -2.63
N ARG A 92 3.47 7.75 -2.80
CA ARG A 92 2.23 8.30 -2.28
C ARG A 92 1.75 7.36 -1.18
N GLU A 93 1.70 7.82 0.05
CA GLU A 93 1.28 6.98 1.17
C GLU A 93 -0.24 6.93 1.28
N TYR A 94 -0.73 5.78 1.69
CA TYR A 94 -2.13 5.50 1.97
C TYR A 94 -2.22 4.71 3.27
N VAL A 95 -3.32 4.89 3.99
CA VAL A 95 -3.78 3.93 4.98
C VAL A 95 -4.90 3.14 4.35
N VAL A 96 -4.76 1.81 4.34
CA VAL A 96 -5.79 0.89 3.86
C VAL A 96 -6.37 0.19 5.09
N TYR A 97 -7.68 0.24 5.26
CA TYR A 97 -8.35 -0.37 6.40
C TYR A 97 -9.70 -0.95 6.03
N GLY A 98 -10.19 -1.89 6.86
CA GLY A 98 -11.50 -2.52 6.73
C GLY A 98 -11.92 -3.15 8.06
N ALA A 99 -13.22 -3.41 8.21
CA ALA A 99 -13.79 -4.04 9.40
C ALA A 99 -13.96 -5.54 9.20
N ALA A 100 -13.67 -6.34 10.23
CA ALA A 100 -14.06 -7.74 10.25
C ALA A 100 -15.59 -7.81 10.34
N ARG A 101 -16.19 -8.62 9.46
CA ARG A 101 -17.64 -8.84 9.47
C ARG A 101 -18.09 -9.33 10.85
N LEU A 102 -19.30 -8.91 11.22
CA LEU A 102 -19.98 -9.36 12.44
C LEU A 102 -20.36 -10.84 12.36
#